data_AF-A0A6G0VMU5-F1
#
_entry.id   AF-A0A6G0VMU5-F1
#
_cell.length_a   1.000
_cell.length_b   1.000
_cell.length_c   1.000
_cell.angle_alpha   90.00
_cell.angle_beta   90.00
_cell.angle_gamma   90.00
#
_symmetry.space_group_name_H-M   'P 1'
#
loop_
_entity.id
_entity.type
_entity.pdbx_description
1 polymer ?
#
loop_
_entity_poly.entity_id
_entity_poly.type
_entity_poly.pdbx_seq_one_letter_code
_entity_poly.pdbx_strand_id
1 'polypeptide(L)'
;MEQALPCGSFQNYYNGDVCSVYFPPNCPLSAYESFISAVQSVLLLHPECVFIFCGDFNLPDIIWSNDDFGLLYNTVSNPRVQCIPDAFAFFNFFQLNDIQNSFGVVLDL
;
A
#
# COMPACT_ATOMS: atom_id res chain seq x y z
N MET A 1 -21.21 -11.18 20.62
CA MET A 1 -21.73 -9.99 19.91
C MET A 1 -20.59 -9.56 19.01
N GLU A 2 -20.68 -9.96 17.75
CA GLU A 2 -19.64 -9.86 16.74
C GLU A 2 -19.54 -8.40 16.29
N GLN A 3 -18.37 -7.78 16.51
CA GLN A 3 -18.09 -6.44 16.00
C GLN A 3 -17.40 -6.60 14.64
N ALA A 4 -17.99 -5.98 13.62
CA ALA A 4 -17.41 -5.91 12.28
C ALA A 4 -16.04 -5.21 12.35
N LEU A 5 -15.00 -5.91 11.91
CA LEU A 5 -13.66 -5.35 11.75
C LEU A 5 -13.59 -4.57 10.41
N PRO A 6 -12.95 -3.40 10.36
CA PRO A 6 -12.62 -2.76 9.09
C PRO A 6 -11.63 -3.64 8.30
N CYS A 7 -11.68 -3.59 6.97
CA CYS A 7 -10.81 -4.37 6.07
C CYS A 7 -9.32 -4.17 6.37
N GLY A 8 -8.70 -5.14 7.05
CA GLY A 8 -7.25 -5.21 7.28
C GLY A 8 -6.93 -6.04 8.53
N SER A 9 -6.23 -7.15 8.35
CA SER A 9 -5.73 -7.97 9.46
C SER A 9 -4.22 -7.76 9.62
N PHE A 10 -3.77 -7.39 10.82
CA PHE A 10 -2.35 -7.30 11.19
C PHE A 10 -1.97 -8.57 11.99
N GLN A 11 -0.85 -9.22 11.63
CA GLN A 11 -0.28 -10.33 12.39
C GLN A 11 1.16 -9.98 12.82
N ASN A 12 1.43 -10.04 14.13
CA ASN A 12 2.74 -9.77 14.71
C ASN A 12 3.70 -10.97 14.50
N TYR A 13 4.74 -10.80 13.69
CA TYR A 13 5.96 -11.62 13.75
C TYR A 13 6.99 -10.89 14.64
N TYR A 14 7.89 -11.60 15.29
CA TYR A 14 8.77 -11.10 16.38
C TYR A 14 9.72 -9.90 16.06
N ASN A 15 9.57 -9.22 14.91
CA ASN A 15 10.06 -7.85 14.67
C ASN A 15 9.43 -7.18 13.41
N GLY A 16 8.22 -7.57 13.02
CA GLY A 16 7.58 -7.00 11.82
C GLY A 16 6.11 -7.32 11.66
N ASP A 17 5.42 -6.46 10.92
CA ASP A 17 4.00 -6.50 10.67
C ASP A 17 3.72 -6.70 9.17
N VAL A 18 2.80 -7.60 8.88
CA VAL A 18 2.27 -7.80 7.53
C VAL A 18 0.84 -7.29 7.48
N CYS A 19 0.55 -6.41 6.52
CA CYS A 19 -0.76 -5.86 6.26
C CYS A 19 -1.22 -6.30 4.87
N SER A 20 -2.31 -7.06 4.81
CA SER A 20 -2.95 -7.44 3.56
C SER A 20 -4.25 -6.68 3.35
N VAL A 21 -4.42 -6.07 2.18
CA VAL A 21 -5.56 -5.18 1.90
C VAL A 21 -6.16 -5.46 0.53
N TYR A 22 -7.47 -5.28 0.42
CA TYR A 22 -8.16 -5.27 -0.86
C TYR A 22 -9.10 -4.06 -0.91
N PHE A 23 -8.89 -3.19 -1.90
CA PHE A 23 -9.80 -2.10 -2.22
C PHE A 23 -10.54 -2.43 -3.51
N PRO A 24 -11.88 -2.52 -3.53
CA PRO A 24 -12.61 -2.74 -4.77
C PRO A 24 -12.47 -1.53 -5.72
N PRO A 25 -12.60 -1.71 -7.05
CA PRO A 25 -12.41 -0.63 -8.04
C PRO A 25 -13.21 0.67 -7.79
N ASN A 26 -14.38 0.55 -7.16
CA ASN A 26 -15.28 1.67 -6.86
C ASN A 26 -15.17 2.16 -5.41
N CYS A 27 -14.14 1.75 -4.65
CA CYS A 27 -13.95 2.18 -3.28
C CYS A 27 -13.79 3.71 -3.20
N PRO A 28 -14.46 4.42 -2.28
CA PRO A 28 -14.34 5.88 -2.18
C PRO A 28 -12.93 6.31 -1.77
N LEU A 29 -12.50 7.49 -2.24
CA LEU A 29 -11.18 8.06 -1.92
C LEU A 29 -10.95 8.17 -0.40
N SER A 30 -12.00 8.50 0.35
CA SER A 30 -11.93 8.62 1.82
C SER A 30 -11.51 7.32 2.53
N ALA A 31 -11.77 6.16 1.94
CA ALA A 31 -11.32 4.88 2.49
C ALA A 31 -9.80 4.72 2.37
N TYR A 32 -9.22 5.13 1.23
CA TYR A 32 -7.76 5.14 1.03
C TYR A 32 -7.08 6.15 1.96
N GLU A 33 -7.65 7.35 2.10
CA GLU A 33 -7.14 8.37 3.03
C GLU A 33 -7.18 7.90 4.49
N SER A 34 -8.28 7.28 4.91
CA SER A 34 -8.43 6.71 6.25
C SER A 34 -7.42 5.58 6.50
N PHE A 35 -7.22 4.71 5.50
CA PHE A 35 -6.22 3.66 5.57
C PHE A 35 -4.80 4.21 5.71
N ILE A 36 -4.42 5.19 4.88
CA ILE A 36 -3.09 5.79 4.96
C ILE A 36 -2.86 6.53 6.28
N SER A 37 -3.87 7.21 6.81
CA SER A 37 -3.78 7.82 8.14
C SER A 37 -3.49 6.78 9.24
N ALA A 38 -4.15 5.62 9.17
CA ALA A 38 -3.87 4.51 10.10
C ALA A 38 -2.47 3.93 9.90
N VAL A 39 -2.05 3.68 8.64
CA VAL A 39 -0.70 3.20 8.32
C VAL A 39 0.38 4.15 8.85
N GLN A 40 0.26 5.45 8.57
CA GLN A 40 1.17 6.47 9.04
C GLN A 40 1.30 6.47 10.57
N SER A 41 0.17 6.32 11.27
CA SER A 41 0.16 6.25 12.73
C SER A 41 0.95 5.03 13.24
N VAL A 42 0.75 3.86 12.63
CA VAL A 42 1.45 2.62 13.02
C VAL A 42 2.94 2.71 12.74
N LEU A 43 3.34 3.22 11.56
CA LEU A 43 4.75 3.38 11.19
C LEU A 43 5.48 4.31 12.17
N LEU A 44 4.82 5.39 12.61
CA LEU A 44 5.40 6.33 13.58
C LEU A 44 5.46 5.78 15.00
N LEU A 45 4.55 4.86 15.37
CA LEU A 45 4.54 4.23 16.69
C LEU A 45 5.60 3.11 16.81
N HIS A 46 6.00 2.51 15.69
CA HIS A 46 6.87 1.34 15.64
C HIS A 46 7.99 1.51 14.60
N PRO A 47 8.84 2.54 14.70
CA PRO A 47 9.88 2.82 13.69
C PRO A 47 10.94 1.72 13.58
N GLU A 48 11.07 0.85 14.58
CA GLU A 48 11.98 -0.30 14.59
C GLU A 48 11.44 -1.55 13.87
N CYS A 49 10.15 -1.58 13.55
CA CYS A 49 9.51 -2.72 12.92
C CYS A 49 9.71 -2.71 11.40
N VAL A 50 9.80 -3.90 10.82
CA VAL A 50 9.72 -4.10 9.37
C VAL A 50 8.26 -4.22 8.98
N PHE A 51 7.81 -3.43 8.01
CA PHE A 51 6.44 -3.46 7.51
C PHE A 51 6.38 -4.02 6.10
N ILE A 52 5.47 -4.95 5.87
CA ILE A 52 5.15 -5.47 4.54
C ILE A 52 3.68 -5.17 4.26
N PHE A 53 3.44 -4.36 3.23
CA PHE A 53 2.10 -4.12 2.69
C PHE A 53 1.94 -4.94 1.41
N CYS A 54 0.87 -5.71 1.33
CA CYS A 54 0.51 -6.46 0.14
C CYS A 54 -0.99 -6.32 -0.11
N GLY A 55 -1.40 -6.33 -1.37
CA GLY A 55 -2.81 -6.15 -1.66
C GLY A 55 -3.11 -5.63 -3.04
N ASP A 56 -4.39 -5.77 -3.40
CA ASP A 56 -4.91 -5.15 -4.61
C ASP A 56 -5.64 -3.87 -4.22
N PHE A 57 -4.95 -2.75 -4.46
CA PHE A 57 -5.46 -1.41 -4.18
C PHE A 57 -6.33 -0.87 -5.31
N ASN A 58 -6.42 -1.56 -6.45
CA ASN A 58 -7.10 -1.13 -7.68
C ASN A 58 -6.73 0.31 -8.08
N LEU A 59 -5.43 0.59 -8.19
CA LEU A 59 -4.85 1.87 -8.58
C LEU A 59 -4.50 1.85 -10.07
N PRO A 60 -5.40 2.31 -10.97
CA PRO A 60 -5.12 2.30 -12.39
C PRO A 60 -3.99 3.27 -12.74
N ASP A 61 -3.26 2.93 -13.80
CA ASP A 61 -2.24 3.77 -14.45
C ASP A 61 -1.03 4.15 -13.57
N ILE A 62 -0.81 3.44 -12.45
CA ILE A 62 0.40 3.58 -11.63
C ILE A 62 1.47 2.61 -12.10
N ILE A 63 2.68 3.13 -12.27
CA ILE A 63 3.88 2.35 -12.58
C ILE A 63 4.83 2.46 -11.38
N TRP A 64 5.12 1.32 -10.75
CA TRP A 64 6.04 1.21 -9.62
C TRP A 64 7.46 0.89 -10.08
N SER A 65 8.45 1.47 -9.41
CA SER A 65 9.87 1.18 -9.60
C SER A 65 10.64 1.50 -8.31
N ASN A 66 11.85 1.00 -8.15
CA ASN A 66 12.72 1.36 -7.02
C ASN A 66 13.96 2.10 -7.52
N ASP A 67 14.48 3.00 -6.70
CA ASP A 67 15.85 3.50 -6.78
C ASP A 67 16.66 3.10 -5.53
N ASP A 68 17.84 3.69 -5.35
CA ASP A 68 18.71 3.42 -4.21
C ASP A 68 18.13 3.91 -2.86
N PHE A 69 17.10 4.75 -2.89
CA PHE A 69 16.50 5.40 -1.72
C PHE A 69 15.10 4.89 -1.39
N GLY A 70 14.39 4.28 -2.34
CA GLY A 70 13.09 3.68 -2.08
C GLY A 70 12.20 3.57 -3.32
N LEU A 71 10.90 3.56 -3.04
CA LEU A 71 9.82 3.41 -4.01
C LEU A 71 9.64 4.71 -4.76
N LEU A 72 9.73 4.60 -6.08
CA LEU A 72 9.32 5.61 -7.03
C LEU A 72 8.02 5.16 -7.69
N TYR A 73 7.16 6.13 -7.99
CA TYR A 73 5.97 5.88 -8.77
C TYR A 73 5.83 6.92 -9.86
N ASN A 74 5.29 6.50 -11.00
CA ASN A 74 4.91 7.37 -12.10
C ASN A 74 3.48 7.07 -12.52
N THR A 75 2.84 8.04 -13.17
CA THR A 75 1.45 7.93 -13.61
C THR A 75 1.34 8.27 -15.08
N VAL A 76 0.58 7.46 -15.82
CA VAL A 76 0.34 7.70 -17.26
C VAL A 76 -0.78 8.74 -17.46
N SER A 77 -1.65 8.88 -16.46
CA SER A 77 -2.80 9.79 -16.42
C SER A 77 -2.87 10.47 -15.04
N ASN A 78 -3.82 11.39 -14.83
CA ASN A 78 -4.01 11.98 -13.50
C ASN A 78 -4.62 10.93 -12.54
N PRO A 79 -3.88 10.43 -11.54
CA PRO A 79 -4.36 9.34 -10.69
C PRO A 79 -5.52 9.79 -9.80
N ARG A 80 -6.53 8.93 -9.68
CA ARG A 80 -7.66 9.16 -8.76
C ARG A 80 -7.23 9.14 -7.29
N VAL A 81 -6.26 8.28 -6.96
CA VAL A 81 -5.81 8.03 -5.59
C VAL A 81 -4.30 8.23 -5.56
N GLN A 82 -3.87 9.35 -4.95
CA GLN A 82 -2.45 9.70 -4.78
C GLN A 82 -1.92 9.40 -3.39
N CYS A 83 -2.78 9.30 -2.39
CA CYS A 83 -2.36 9.15 -1.00
C CYS A 83 -1.59 7.85 -0.72
N ILE A 84 -1.91 6.75 -1.42
CA ILE A 84 -1.17 5.48 -1.30
C ILE A 84 0.28 5.64 -1.80
N PRO A 85 0.52 5.95 -3.09
CA PRO A 85 1.88 6.07 -3.61
C PRO A 85 2.68 7.17 -2.93
N ASP A 86 2.07 8.32 -2.60
CA ASP A 86 2.73 9.41 -1.89
C ASP A 86 3.25 8.97 -0.52
N ALA A 87 2.40 8.30 0.27
CA ALA A 87 2.80 7.82 1.57
C ALA A 87 3.91 6.76 1.45
N PHE A 88 3.74 5.76 0.57
CA PHE A 88 4.71 4.68 0.47
C PHE A 88 6.09 5.16 -0.03
N ALA A 89 6.12 6.10 -0.98
CA ALA A 89 7.36 6.76 -1.39
C ALA A 89 7.96 7.58 -0.24
N PHE A 90 7.15 8.34 0.50
CA PHE A 90 7.62 9.18 1.61
C PHE A 90 8.26 8.36 2.75
N PHE A 91 7.74 7.17 3.05
CA PHE A 91 8.31 6.28 4.07
C PHE A 91 9.42 5.37 3.53
N ASN A 92 9.92 5.60 2.32
CA ASN A 92 10.98 4.83 1.68
C ASN A 92 10.67 3.31 1.64
N PHE A 93 9.42 2.96 1.32
CA PHE A 93 9.09 1.57 1.01
C PHE A 93 9.81 1.12 -0.26
N PHE A 94 9.73 -0.17 -0.57
CA PHE A 94 10.25 -0.73 -1.82
C PHE A 94 9.18 -1.63 -2.44
N GLN A 95 9.05 -1.58 -3.77
CA GLN A 95 8.27 -2.56 -4.51
C GLN A 95 9.06 -3.86 -4.57
N LEU A 96 8.57 -4.90 -3.89
CA LEU A 96 9.24 -6.20 -3.85
C LEU A 96 8.67 -7.17 -4.89
N ASN A 97 7.45 -6.92 -5.37
CA ASN A 97 6.81 -7.74 -6.38
C ASN A 97 7.27 -7.30 -7.77
N ASP A 98 7.91 -8.20 -8.51
CA ASP A 98 8.34 -8.01 -9.91
C ASP A 98 7.52 -8.86 -10.89
N ILE A 99 6.54 -9.60 -10.39
CA ILE A 99 5.72 -10.50 -11.20
C ILE A 99 4.66 -9.70 -11.93
N GLN A 100 4.78 -9.66 -13.25
CA GLN A 100 3.78 -9.07 -14.13
C GLN A 100 2.59 -10.01 -14.33
N ASN A 101 1.39 -9.44 -14.41
CA ASN A 101 0.20 -10.16 -14.83
C ASN A 101 0.22 -10.46 -16.35
N SER A 102 -0.82 -11.11 -16.87
CA SER A 102 -0.93 -11.46 -18.30
C SER A 102 -0.97 -10.26 -19.25
N PHE A 103 -1.12 -9.04 -18.73
CA PHE A 103 -1.09 -7.78 -19.48
C PHE A 103 0.28 -7.08 -19.39
N GLY A 104 1.28 -7.68 -18.75
CA GLY A 104 2.61 -7.09 -18.59
C GLY A 104 2.67 -6.00 -17.51
N VAL A 105 1.66 -5.92 -16.64
CA VAL A 105 1.55 -4.92 -15.58
C VAL A 105 1.82 -5.59 -14.23
N VAL A 106 2.71 -5.00 -13.43
CA VAL A 106 2.88 -5.40 -12.01
C VAL A 106 1.66 -4.89 -11.26
N LEU A 107 0.97 -5.77 -10.54
CA LEU A 107 -0.16 -5.37 -9.71
C LEU A 107 0.31 -4.42 -8.62
N ASP A 108 -0.61 -3.59 -8.16
CA ASP A 108 -0.31 -2.41 -7.39
C ASP A 108 0.18 -2.65 -5.96
N LEU A 109 0.38 -3.93 -5.55
CA LEU A 109 1.37 -4.47 -4.60
C LEU A 109 1.22 -6.00 -4.38
#